data_AF-A0AAV6J5G9-F1
#
_entry.id   AF-A0AAV6J5G9-F1
#
_cell.length_a   1.000
_cell.length_b   1.000
_cell.length_c   1.000
_cell.angle_alpha   90.00
_cell.angle_beta   90.00
_cell.angle_gamma   90.00
#
_symmetry.space_group_name_H-M   'P 1'
#
loop_
_entity.id
_entity.type
_entity.pdbx_description
1 polymer ?
#
loop_
_entity_poly.entity_id
_entity_poly.type
_entity_poly.pdbx_seq_one_letter_code
_entity_poly.pdbx_strand_id
1 'polypeptide(L)'
;MLIIEFLIFPYPTPGHIMPLLDLAHQLSICGLTIIVLVTPKNLSILRPLLIAHPSITPLVLPFPPHPSLPSDAKNVKDLSPAAFPAIMHFMRQLHAPIIQWFRAHPLLPVAIISDMFFGGPTN
;
A
#
# COMPACT_ATOMS: atom_id res chain seq x y z
N MET A 1 -21.79 5.50 -16.03
CA MET A 1 -21.33 4.32 -15.27
C MET A 1 -20.77 4.84 -13.96
N LEU A 2 -21.22 4.32 -12.81
CA LEU A 2 -20.66 4.73 -11.51
C LEU A 2 -19.27 4.11 -11.37
N ILE A 3 -18.27 4.93 -11.06
CA ILE A 3 -16.91 4.46 -10.74
C ILE A 3 -16.92 4.09 -9.26
N ILE A 4 -16.60 2.83 -8.94
CA ILE A 4 -16.52 2.33 -7.57
C ILE A 4 -15.05 2.05 -7.27
N GLU A 5 -14.48 2.81 -6.34
CA GLU A 5 -13.06 2.77 -6.01
C GLU A 5 -12.80 2.06 -4.69
N PHE A 6 -11.79 1.19 -4.67
CA PHE A 6 -11.28 0.53 -3.47
C PHE A 6 -9.82 0.92 -3.25
N LEU A 7 -9.45 1.22 -2.00
CA LEU A 7 -8.06 1.44 -1.62
C LEU A 7 -7.52 0.18 -0.95
N ILE A 8 -6.42 -0.37 -1.47
CA ILE A 8 -5.72 -1.52 -0.90
C ILE A 8 -4.43 -1.04 -0.25
N PHE A 9 -4.23 -1.47 0.99
CA PHE A 9 -3.11 -1.08 1.82
C PHE A 9 -2.28 -2.31 2.25
N PRO A 10 -1.22 -2.66 1.52
CA PRO A 10 -0.39 -3.82 1.84
C PRO A 10 0.68 -3.51 2.89
N TYR A 11 1.01 -4.52 3.71
CA TYR A 11 2.28 -4.50 4.45
C TYR A 11 3.45 -4.67 3.47
N PRO A 12 4.54 -3.88 3.56
CA PRO A 12 5.57 -3.77 2.53
C PRO A 12 6.56 -4.96 2.46
N THR A 13 6.06 -6.20 2.49
CA THR A 13 6.81 -7.44 2.22
C THR A 13 6.21 -8.20 1.04
N PRO A 14 6.98 -8.98 0.26
CA PRO A 14 6.41 -9.76 -0.85
C PRO A 14 5.34 -10.74 -0.40
N GLY A 15 5.49 -11.36 0.78
CA GLY A 15 4.52 -12.32 1.33
C GLY A 15 3.14 -11.72 1.59
N HIS A 16 3.05 -10.41 1.78
CA HIS A 16 1.79 -9.69 2.00
C HIS A 16 1.33 -8.94 0.75
N ILE A 17 2.27 -8.38 -0.03
CA ILE A 17 1.96 -7.69 -1.28
C ILE A 17 1.36 -8.66 -2.31
N MET A 18 1.95 -9.83 -2.54
CA MET A 18 1.50 -10.74 -3.62
C MET A 18 0.03 -11.16 -3.47
N PRO A 19 -0.45 -11.65 -2.32
CA PRO A 19 -1.86 -12.01 -2.18
C PRO A 19 -2.81 -10.83 -2.37
N LEU A 20 -2.39 -9.62 -1.96
CA LEU A 20 -3.19 -8.41 -2.16
C LEU A 20 -3.19 -7.93 -3.62
N LEU A 21 -2.14 -8.21 -4.40
CA LEU A 21 -2.15 -7.98 -5.85
C LEU A 21 -3.05 -8.99 -6.57
N ASP A 22 -3.06 -10.25 -6.14
CA ASP A 22 -3.98 -11.26 -6.69
C ASP A 22 -5.44 -10.90 -6.39
N LEU A 23 -5.72 -10.41 -5.18
CA LEU A 23 -7.02 -9.85 -4.83
C LEU A 23 -7.37 -8.63 -5.71
N ALA A 24 -6.45 -7.68 -5.87
CA ALA A 24 -6.65 -6.51 -6.72
C ALA A 24 -6.99 -6.90 -8.17
N HIS A 25 -6.29 -7.92 -8.70
CA HIS A 25 -6.58 -8.50 -10.00
C HIS A 25 -8.03 -9.02 -10.08
N GLN A 26 -8.45 -9.87 -9.14
CA GLN A 26 -9.81 -10.41 -9.13
C GLN A 26 -10.88 -9.32 -9.03
N LEU A 27 -10.69 -8.34 -8.14
CA LEU A 27 -11.61 -7.21 -7.99
C LEU A 27 -11.70 -6.36 -9.26
N SER A 28 -10.57 -6.17 -9.96
CA SER A 28 -10.55 -5.41 -11.22
C SER A 28 -11.31 -6.12 -12.35
N ILE A 29 -11.28 -7.46 -12.39
CA ILE A 29 -12.06 -8.26 -13.35
C ILE A 29 -13.56 -8.11 -13.06
N CYS A 30 -13.95 -7.90 -11.80
CA CYS A 30 -15.33 -7.59 -11.43
C CYS A 30 -15.77 -6.15 -11.79
N GLY A 31 -14.92 -5.38 -12.47
CA GLY A 31 -15.24 -4.01 -12.91
C GLY A 31 -14.99 -2.94 -11.85
N LEU A 32 -14.29 -3.26 -10.76
CA LEU A 32 -13.93 -2.29 -9.73
C LEU A 32 -12.65 -1.53 -10.12
N THR A 33 -12.59 -0.26 -9.72
CA THR A 33 -11.37 0.56 -9.82
C THR A 33 -10.58 0.41 -8.53
N ILE A 34 -9.29 0.12 -8.64
CA ILE A 34 -8.46 -0.20 -7.49
C ILE A 34 -7.31 0.80 -7.39
N ILE A 35 -7.07 1.26 -6.17
CA ILE A 35 -5.92 2.08 -5.82
C ILE A 35 -5.06 1.23 -4.89
N VAL A 36 -3.84 0.93 -5.29
CA VAL A 36 -2.91 0.13 -4.47
C VAL A 36 -1.87 1.05 -3.88
N LEU A 37 -1.87 1.20 -2.55
CA LEU A 37 -0.83 1.94 -1.86
C LEU A 37 0.48 1.16 -1.93
N VAL A 38 1.54 1.84 -2.32
CA VAL A 38 2.86 1.24 -2.46
C VAL A 38 3.93 2.27 -2.13
N THR A 39 5.14 1.79 -1.83
CA THR A 39 6.29 2.65 -1.64
C THR A 39 7.14 2.69 -2.91
N PRO A 40 7.95 3.75 -3.12
CA PRO A 40 8.79 3.84 -4.32
C PRO A 40 9.64 2.59 -4.58
N LYS A 41 10.18 1.98 -3.52
CA LYS A 41 11.03 0.77 -3.59
C LYS A 41 10.25 -0.49 -4.00
N ASN A 42 8.94 -0.55 -3.72
CA ASN A 42 8.08 -1.68 -4.06
C ASN A 42 7.26 -1.45 -5.34
N LEU A 43 7.31 -0.26 -5.96
CA LEU A 43 6.49 0.07 -7.13
C LEU A 43 6.72 -0.86 -8.33
N SER A 44 7.96 -1.32 -8.54
CA SER A 44 8.28 -2.24 -9.64
C SER A 44 7.54 -3.57 -9.54
N ILE A 45 7.13 -3.96 -8.34
CA ILE A 45 6.38 -5.21 -8.08
C ILE A 45 4.99 -5.15 -8.71
N LEU A 46 4.38 -3.95 -8.79
CA LEU A 46 3.04 -3.76 -9.35
C LEU A 46 3.04 -3.74 -10.88
N ARG A 47 4.20 -3.61 -11.54
CA ARG A 47 4.27 -3.41 -13.01
C ARG A 47 3.45 -4.41 -13.82
N PRO A 48 3.54 -5.74 -13.60
CA PRO A 48 2.75 -6.69 -14.36
C PRO A 48 1.24 -6.45 -14.23
N LEU A 49 0.80 -6.15 -13.00
CA LEU A 49 -0.60 -5.88 -12.67
C LEU A 49 -1.10 -4.59 -13.34
N LEU A 50 -0.31 -3.51 -13.30
CA LEU A 50 -0.66 -2.22 -13.90
C LEU A 50 -0.74 -2.30 -15.43
N ILE A 51 0.08 -3.14 -16.07
CA ILE A 51 0.00 -3.38 -17.52
C ILE A 51 -1.27 -4.15 -17.88
N ALA A 52 -1.63 -5.15 -17.06
CA ALA A 52 -2.80 -5.99 -17.31
C ALA A 52 -4.13 -5.28 -17.01
N HIS A 53 -4.16 -4.34 -16.05
CA HIS A 53 -5.40 -3.71 -15.58
C HIS A 53 -5.27 -2.19 -15.49
N PRO A 54 -5.76 -1.45 -16.51
CA PRO A 54 -5.79 0.02 -16.50
C PRO A 54 -6.66 0.63 -15.40
N SER A 55 -7.59 -0.15 -14.82
CA SER A 55 -8.42 0.25 -13.68
C SER A 55 -7.68 0.18 -12.34
N ILE A 56 -6.42 -0.27 -12.33
CA ILE A 56 -5.58 -0.32 -11.14
C ILE A 56 -4.56 0.81 -11.21
N THR A 57 -4.52 1.65 -10.19
CA THR A 57 -3.59 2.78 -10.09
C THR A 57 -2.75 2.68 -8.81
N PRO A 58 -1.46 3.03 -8.86
CA PRO A 58 -0.63 3.03 -7.65
C PRO A 58 -0.74 4.37 -6.91
N LEU A 59 -0.96 4.30 -5.60
CA LEU A 59 -0.75 5.44 -4.69
C LEU A 59 0.65 5.31 -4.08
N VAL A 60 1.60 6.08 -4.60
CA VAL A 60 3.00 6.01 -4.18
C VAL A 60 3.26 6.98 -3.04
N LEU A 61 3.48 6.46 -1.82
CA LEU A 61 3.85 7.26 -0.66
C LEU A 61 5.30 6.97 -0.22
N PRO A 62 6.12 8.00 0.06
CA PRO A 62 7.49 7.80 0.49
C PRO A 62 7.54 7.22 1.91
N PHE A 63 8.53 6.34 2.15
CA PHE A 63 8.95 6.05 3.52
C PHE A 63 9.93 7.13 3.97
N PRO A 64 9.70 7.78 5.12
CA PRO A 64 10.68 8.69 5.68
C PRO A 64 11.92 7.92 6.11
N PRO A 65 13.12 8.52 6.04
CA PRO A 65 14.34 7.90 6.55
C PRO A 65 14.23 7.66 8.06
N HIS A 66 14.84 6.58 8.57
CA HIS A 66 14.93 6.32 10.02
C HIS A 66 16.30 5.76 10.39
N PRO A 67 16.85 6.17 11.55
CA PRO A 67 18.21 5.78 11.96
C PRO A 67 18.41 4.26 12.03
N SER A 68 17.35 3.51 12.38
CA SER A 68 17.40 2.04 12.51
C SER A 68 17.13 1.28 11.21
N LEU A 69 16.89 1.97 10.10
CA LEU A 69 16.76 1.32 8.79
C LEU A 69 17.97 1.64 7.90
N PRO A 70 18.60 0.62 7.29
CA PRO A 70 19.56 0.85 6.22
C PRO A 70 18.91 1.65 5.09
N SER A 71 19.56 2.72 4.63
CA SER A 71 19.07 3.55 3.52
C SER A 71 18.87 2.76 2.23
N ASP A 72 19.63 1.69 2.05
CA ASP A 72 19.65 0.79 0.91
C ASP A 72 18.67 -0.39 1.04
N ALA A 73 18.06 -0.63 2.21
CA ALA A 73 17.09 -1.72 2.39
C ALA A 73 15.94 -1.58 1.38
N LYS A 74 15.84 -2.52 0.44
CA LYS A 74 14.85 -2.46 -0.65
C LYS A 74 13.49 -2.89 -0.17
N ASN A 75 13.45 -3.83 0.77
CA ASN A 75 12.22 -4.38 1.30
C ASN A 75 12.38 -4.76 2.78
N VAL A 76 11.25 -4.89 3.50
CA VAL A 76 11.23 -5.35 4.88
C VAL A 76 11.88 -6.72 5.08
N LYS A 77 11.81 -7.62 4.09
CA LYS A 77 12.47 -8.93 4.17
C LYS A 77 14.00 -8.84 4.27
N ASP A 78 14.58 -7.72 3.86
CA ASP A 78 16.03 -7.49 3.89
C ASP A 78 16.49 -7.01 5.28
N LEU A 79 15.55 -6.85 6.22
CA LEU A 79 15.78 -6.33 7.56
C LEU A 79 15.76 -7.43 8.62
N SER A 80 16.58 -7.26 9.65
CA SER A 80 16.49 -8.07 10.87
C SER A 80 15.10 -7.95 11.51
N PRO A 81 14.58 -8.99 12.18
CA PRO A 81 13.36 -8.89 12.99
C PRO A 81 13.36 -7.71 13.99
N ALA A 82 14.54 -7.28 14.44
CA ALA A 82 14.71 -6.10 15.30
C ALA A 82 14.22 -4.79 14.65
N ALA A 83 14.05 -4.73 13.32
CA ALA A 83 13.54 -3.57 12.61
C ALA A 83 12.01 -3.47 12.63
N PHE A 84 11.28 -4.50 13.10
CA PHE A 84 9.82 -4.51 13.13
C PHE A 84 9.19 -3.30 13.81
N PRO A 85 9.66 -2.82 14.99
CA PRO A 85 9.13 -1.61 15.61
C PRO A 85 9.32 -0.35 14.76
N ALA A 86 10.46 -0.23 14.07
CA ALA A 86 10.71 0.88 13.14
C ALA A 86 9.73 0.83 11.96
N ILE A 87 9.51 -0.37 11.39
CA ILE A 87 8.52 -0.58 10.33
C ILE A 87 7.12 -0.16 10.80
N MET A 88 6.68 -0.63 11.97
CA MET A 88 5.38 -0.26 12.54
C MET A 88 5.25 1.24 12.79
N HIS A 89 6.32 1.89 13.26
CA HIS A 89 6.36 3.34 13.42
C HIS A 89 6.13 4.06 12.08
N PHE A 90 6.75 3.61 11.00
CA PHE A 90 6.51 4.18 9.68
C PHE A 90 5.10 3.96 9.15
N MET A 91 4.55 2.77 9.34
CA MET A 91 3.19 2.48 8.91
C MET A 91 2.20 3.45 9.58
N ARG A 92 2.43 3.83 10.85
CA ARG A 92 1.67 4.89 11.52
C ARG A 92 1.88 6.28 10.91
N GLN A 93 3.11 6.60 10.50
CA GLN A 93 3.41 7.89 9.87
C GLN A 93 2.73 8.08 8.50
N LEU A 94 2.30 6.99 7.84
CA LEU A 94 1.51 7.08 6.61
C LEU A 94 0.10 7.63 6.83
N HIS A 95 -0.38 7.72 8.08
CA HIS A 95 -1.70 8.28 8.39
C HIS A 95 -1.89 9.69 7.84
N ALA A 96 -0.97 10.62 8.13
CA ALA A 96 -1.07 12.01 7.66
C ALA A 96 -1.10 12.14 6.11
N PRO A 97 -0.18 11.53 5.34
CA PRO A 97 -0.23 11.61 3.88
C PRO A 97 -1.44 10.90 3.28
N ILE A 98 -1.96 9.84 3.90
CA ILE A 98 -3.22 9.20 3.46
C ILE A 98 -4.41 10.15 3.66
N ILE A 99 -4.51 10.81 4.82
CA ILE A 99 -5.56 11.81 5.06
C ILE A 99 -5.46 12.97 4.07
N GLN A 100 -4.23 13.44 3.78
CA GLN A 100 -4.02 14.46 2.77
C GLN A 100 -4.46 13.97 1.37
N TRP A 101 -4.14 12.73 1.03
CA TRP A 101 -4.56 12.13 -0.23
C TRP A 101 -6.09 12.05 -0.32
N PHE A 102 -6.80 11.54 0.70
CA PHE A 102 -8.27 11.50 0.74
C PHE A 102 -8.90 12.89 0.58
N ARG A 103 -8.31 13.93 1.16
CA ARG A 103 -8.80 15.32 1.02
C ARG A 103 -8.63 15.88 -0.38
N ALA A 104 -7.60 15.44 -1.11
CA ALA A 104 -7.28 15.90 -2.46
C ALA A 104 -7.91 15.03 -3.55
N HIS A 105 -8.35 13.82 -3.21
CA HIS A 105 -8.85 12.84 -4.16
C HIS A 105 -10.34 13.12 -4.48
N PRO A 106 -10.73 13.23 -5.77
CA PRO A 106 -12.04 13.73 -6.16
C PRO A 106 -13.22 12.81 -5.78
N LEU A 107 -12.96 11.50 -5.61
CA LEU A 107 -13.97 10.50 -5.27
C LEU A 107 -13.47 9.65 -4.12
N LEU A 108 -14.15 9.63 -2.98
CA LEU A 108 -13.70 8.80 -1.87
C LEU A 108 -13.85 7.31 -2.23
N PRO A 109 -12.81 6.48 -2.04
CA PRO A 109 -12.95 5.04 -2.06
C PRO A 109 -14.11 4.59 -1.18
N VAL A 110 -14.93 3.67 -1.70
CA VAL A 110 -16.09 3.14 -0.98
C VAL A 110 -15.68 2.20 0.15
N ALA A 111 -14.48 1.63 0.05
CA ALA A 111 -13.92 0.75 1.06
C ALA A 111 -12.38 0.77 1.04
N ILE A 112 -11.80 0.40 2.19
CA ILE A 112 -10.37 0.20 2.37
C ILE A 112 -10.15 -1.27 2.72
N ILE A 113 -9.26 -1.95 1.98
CA ILE A 113 -8.79 -3.29 2.29
C ILE A 113 -7.38 -3.15 2.85
N SER A 114 -7.25 -3.41 4.14
CA SER A 114 -6.01 -3.19 4.87
C SER A 114 -5.36 -4.49 5.27
N ASP A 115 -4.04 -4.54 5.20
CA ASP A 115 -3.25 -5.55 5.90
C ASP A 115 -3.46 -5.43 7.42
N MET A 116 -3.35 -6.57 8.12
CA MET A 116 -3.50 -6.64 9.58
C MET A 116 -2.49 -5.78 10.34
N PHE A 117 -1.34 -5.46 9.73
CA PHE A 117 -0.32 -4.59 10.32
C PHE A 117 -0.60 -3.10 10.14
N PHE A 118 -1.71 -2.73 9.52
CA PHE A 118 -2.15 -1.35 9.38
C PHE A 118 -3.50 -1.18 10.07
N GLY A 119 -3.48 -0.45 11.19
CA GLY A 119 -4.54 -0.43 12.20
C GLY A 119 -3.96 -0.89 13.53
N GLY A 120 -3.33 0.02 14.27
CA GLY A 120 -2.93 -0.29 15.64
C GLY A 120 -4.16 -0.54 16.52
N PRO A 121 -4.00 -1.19 17.70
CA PRO A 121 -5.05 -1.18 18.70
C PRO A 121 -5.43 0.29 18.92
N THR A 122 -6.72 0.59 18.76
CA THR A 122 -7.27 1.89 19.13
C THR A 122 -6.78 2.23 20.53
N ASN A 123 -6.21 3.43 20.71
CA ASN A 123 -5.88 3.97 22.02
C ASN A 123 -7.04 3.78 23.02
#